data_AF-A0A0C2M0F3-F1
#
_entry.id   AF-A0A0C2M0F3-F1
#
_cell.length_a   1.000
_cell.length_b   1.000
_cell.length_c   1.000
_cell.angle_alpha   90.00
_cell.angle_beta   90.00
_cell.angle_gamma   90.00
#
_symmetry.space_group_name_H-M   'P 1'
#
loop_
_entity.id
_entity.type
_entity.pdbx_description
1 polymer ?
#
loop_
_entity_poly.entity_id
_entity_poly.type
_entity_poly.pdbx_seq_one_letter_code
_entity_poly.pdbx_strand_id
1 'polypeptide(L)' 'AVKRNNMQDKNFDLDKYYTKIRAPFERVFSQDNKRVRYIGIVKNQFFEFMKAICFNLKRLTVLTVS' A
#
# COMPACT_ATOMS: atom_id res chain seq x y z
N ALA A 1 -0.79 6.18 -7.99
CA ALA A 1 -0.79 6.52 -6.54
C ALA A 1 -1.21 7.97 -6.41
N VAL A 2 -1.99 8.32 -5.38
CA VAL A 2 -2.42 9.71 -5.14
C VAL A 2 -1.19 10.59 -4.98
N LYS A 3 -1.06 11.62 -5.83
CA LYS A 3 0.11 12.51 -5.85
C LYS A 3 -0.03 13.62 -4.80
N ARG A 4 1.08 14.23 -4.36
CA ARG A 4 1.04 15.43 -3.50
C ARG A 4 0.52 16.62 -4.32
N ASN A 5 -0.18 17.55 -3.67
CA ASN A 5 -0.82 18.69 -4.35
C ASN A 5 0.14 19.61 -5.11
N ASN A 6 1.43 19.59 -4.77
CA ASN A 6 2.47 20.40 -5.38
C ASN A 6 3.22 19.71 -6.53
N MET A 7 2.82 18.50 -6.95
CA MET A 7 3.46 17.81 -8.07
C MET A 7 2.93 18.34 -9.41
N GLN A 8 3.83 18.66 -10.34
CA GLN A 8 3.48 19.23 -11.64
C GLN A 8 2.51 18.34 -12.44
N ASP A 9 2.75 17.02 -12.45
CA ASP A 9 1.92 16.06 -13.18
C ASP A 9 0.70 15.55 -12.38
N LYS A 10 0.13 16.37 -11.50
CA LYS A 10 -1.02 15.96 -10.68
C LYS A 10 -2.31 16.07 -11.48
N ASN A 11 -2.98 14.93 -11.66
CA ASN A 11 -4.34 14.87 -12.18
C ASN A 11 -5.34 14.63 -11.02
N PHE A 12 -6.16 15.64 -10.73
CA PHE A 12 -7.11 15.61 -9.60
C PHE A 12 -8.25 14.61 -9.80
N ASP A 13 -8.73 14.42 -11.02
CA ASP A 13 -9.81 13.47 -11.31
C ASP A 13 -9.33 12.02 -11.16
N LEU A 14 -8.10 11.75 -11.61
CA LEU A 14 -7.45 10.46 -11.43
C LEU A 14 -7.21 10.15 -9.95
N ASP A 15 -6.74 11.14 -9.18
CA ASP A 15 -6.55 11.00 -7.74
C ASP A 15 -7.88 10.80 -7.00
N LYS A 16 -8.95 11.47 -7.43
CA LYS A 16 -10.33 11.29 -6.91
C LYS A 16 -10.82 9.87 -7.16
N TYR A 17 -10.60 9.33 -8.36
CA TYR A 17 -10.91 7.95 -8.69
C TYR A 17 -10.14 6.95 -7.80
N TYR A 18 -8.81 7.12 -7.67
CA TYR A 18 -8.01 6.26 -6.79
C TYR A 18 -8.42 6.33 -5.33
N THR A 19 -8.82 7.51 -4.85
CA THR A 19 -9.30 7.70 -3.48
C THR A 19 -10.61 6.94 -3.26
N LYS A 20 -11.55 6.99 -4.21
CA LYS A 20 -12.81 6.24 -4.13
C LYS A 20 -12.59 4.73 -4.05
N ILE A 21 -11.66 4.18 -4.84
CA ILE A 21 -11.33 2.74 -4.79
C ILE A 21 -10.71 2.34 -3.44
N ARG A 22 -9.94 3.25 -2.82
CA ARG A 22 -9.27 3.00 -1.53
C ARG A 22 -10.17 3.17 -0.32
N ALA A 23 -11.22 3.99 -0.41
CA ALA A 23 -12.10 4.33 0.71
C ALA A 23 -12.60 3.11 1.53
N PRO A 24 -13.00 1.98 0.91
CA PRO A 24 -13.44 0.79 1.66
C PRO A 24 -12.34 0.14 2.53
N PHE A 25 -11.07 0.43 2.22
CA PHE A 25 -9.90 -0.16 2.87
C PHE A 25 -9.17 0.81 3.80
N GLU A 26 -9.68 2.03 4.01
CA GLU A 26 -9.12 3.05 4.92
C GLU A 26 -8.84 2.50 6.32
N ARG A 27 -9.72 1.63 6.84
CA ARG A 27 -9.52 0.96 8.14
C ARG A 27 -8.26 0.10 8.22
N VAL A 28 -7.77 -0.40 7.09
CA VAL A 28 -6.56 -1.21 6.98
C VAL A 28 -5.35 -0.30 6.81
N PHE A 29 -5.48 0.73 5.97
CA PHE A 29 -4.39 1.69 5.75
C PHE A 29 -4.09 2.56 6.96
N SER A 30 -5.09 2.85 7.80
CA SER A 30 -4.91 3.60 9.05
C SER A 30 -4.06 2.84 10.09
N GLN A 31 -4.03 1.51 10.00
CA GLN A 31 -3.23 0.64 10.86
C GLN A 31 -1.78 0.50 10.38
N ASP A 32 -1.44 1.03 9.20
CA ASP A 32 -0.12 0.87 8.63
C ASP A 32 0.93 1.71 9.36
N ASN A 33 2.14 1.17 9.50
CA ASN A 33 3.21 1.80 10.26
C ASN A 33 3.78 2.99 9.49
N LYS A 34 3.60 4.20 10.03
CA LYS A 34 4.10 5.45 9.42
C LYS A 34 5.62 5.61 9.44
N ARG A 35 6.35 4.69 10.07
CA ARG A 35 7.81 4.72 10.21
C ARG A 35 8.43 3.51 9.51
N VAL A 36 9.45 3.76 8.72
CA VAL A 36 10.24 2.72 8.04
C VAL A 36 11.39 2.26 8.93
N ARG A 37 11.69 0.96 8.90
CA ARG A 37 12.70 0.34 9.76
C ARG A 37 14.13 0.61 9.28
N TYR A 38 14.37 0.63 7.97
CA TYR A 38 15.72 0.70 7.41
C TYR A 38 16.03 2.06 6.81
N ILE A 39 17.32 2.41 6.86
CA ILE A 39 17.86 3.56 6.13
C ILE A 39 18.17 3.09 4.70
N GLY A 40 17.48 3.67 3.72
CA GLY A 40 17.66 3.40 2.30
C GLY A 40 16.38 2.93 1.59
N ILE A 41 16.12 3.49 0.41
CA ILE A 41 14.90 3.24 -0.37
C ILE A 41 14.81 1.77 -0.78
N VAL A 42 15.87 1.20 -1.33
CA VAL A 42 15.90 -0.19 -1.83
C VAL A 42 15.64 -1.19 -0.71
N LYS A 43 16.22 -0.97 0.48
CA LYS A 43 16.02 -1.86 1.65
C LYS A 43 14.56 -1.85 2.13
N ASN A 44 13.95 -0.67 2.19
CA ASN A 44 12.55 -0.54 2.57
C ASN A 44 11.61 -1.12 1.51
N GLN A 45 11.90 -0.90 0.22
CA GLN A 45 11.14 -1.50 -0.89
C GLN A 45 11.20 -3.02 -0.84
N PHE A 46 12.39 -3.60 -0.65
CA PHE A 46 12.55 -5.04 -0.54
C PHE A 46 11.81 -5.62 0.68
N PHE A 47 11.91 -4.96 1.83
CA PHE A 47 11.24 -5.40 3.06
C PHE A 47 9.72 -5.43 2.92
N GLU A 48 9.11 -4.36 2.39
CA GLU A 48 7.66 -4.31 2.18
C GLU A 48 7.22 -5.28 1.07
N PHE A 49 8.05 -5.51 0.05
CA PHE A 49 7.77 -6.51 -0.98
C PHE A 49 7.73 -7.94 -0.40
N MET A 50 8.70 -8.32 0.43
CA MET A 50 8.72 -9.63 1.10
C MET A 50 7.56 -9.81 2.07
N LYS A 51 7.19 -8.75 2.81
CA LYS A 51 5.99 -8.75 3.66
C LYS A 51 4.72 -9.01 2.86
N ALA A 52 4.55 -8.33 1.72
CA ALA A 52 3.38 -8.50 0.87
C ALA A 52 3.26 -9.93 0.32
N ILE A 53 4.38 -10.52 -0.11
CA ILE A 53 4.42 -11.93 -0.52
C ILE A 53 3.99 -12.84 0.63
N CYS A 54 4.60 -12.70 1.80
CA CYS A 54 4.28 -13.53 2.97
C CYS A 54 2.81 -13.42 3.38
N PHE A 55 2.26 -12.20 3.42
CA PHE A 55 0.85 -11.95 3.72
C PHE A 55 -0.08 -12.66 2.72
N ASN A 56 0.19 -12.51 1.43
CA ASN A 56 -0.64 -13.11 0.38
C ASN A 56 -0.55 -14.64 0.38
N LEU A 57 0.64 -15.21 0.56
CA LEU A 57 0.83 -16.66 0.64
C LEU A 57 0.11 -17.25 1.86
N LYS A 58 0.25 -16.64 3.04
CA LYS A 58 -0.48 -17.06 4.24
C LYS A 58 -1.99 -17.03 4.02
N ARG A 59 -2.49 -15.98 3.37
CA ARG A 59 -3.91 -15.85 3.05
C ARG A 59 -4.38 -16.92 2.06
N LEU A 60 -3.58 -17.22 1.03
CA LEU A 60 -3.88 -18.27 0.06
C LEU A 60 -4.05 -19.62 0.76
N THR A 61 -3.16 -19.99 1.69
CA THR A 61 -3.28 -21.24 2.45
C THR A 61 -4.61 -21.31 3.22
N VAL A 62 -5.04 -20.22 3.87
CA VAL A 62 -6.33 -20.20 4.58
C VAL A 62 -7.51 -20.37 3.62
N LEU A 63 -7.48 -19.67 2.48
CA LEU A 63 -8.56 -19.70 1.50
C LEU A 63 -8.65 -21.02 0.73
N THR A 64 -7.53 -21.73 0.55
CA THR A 64 -7.51 -23.03 -0.16
C THR A 64 -7.96 -24.20 0.73
N VAL A 65 -7.77 -24.08 2.05
CA VAL A 65 -8.17 -25.13 3.02
C VAL A 65 -9.61 -24.93 3.53
N SER A 66 -10.25 -23.81 3.16
CA SER A 66 -11.67 -23.51 3.45
C SER A 66 -12.55 -23.84 2.24
#